data_AF-A0A9W7SKZ2-F1
#
_entry.id   AF-A0A9W7SKZ2-F1
#
_cell.length_a   1.000
_cell.length_b   1.000
_cell.length_c   1.000
_cell.angle_alpha   90.00
_cell.angle_beta   90.00
_cell.angle_gamma   90.00
#
_symmetry.space_group_name_H-M   'P 1'
#
loop_
_entity.id
_entity.type
_entity.pdbx_description
1 polymer ?
#
loop_
_entity_poly.entity_id
_entity_poly.type
_entity_poly.pdbx_seq_one_letter_code
_entity_poly.pdbx_strand_id
1 'polypeptide(L)'
;MATEIHVPDDCRRLEEPSIPQLIISCALMVWLLLCYLPQWQRIVSRRSAEGLSTLYILLGSLSGVCAIGNIMMLPSSAVDIGCCRTSTAFACINGLLGILQVTFGISCFWVVLFMYVYYSEQEADAAIRGRRPSVSGPDETFQRARQAWIVLMIACGFALALLLVATTWRRGHLGSLSAWGLCLQAPYTWAFGTSMLVRVGFAGWSVWVVYFIVGAMQLVLISFAIVFAIRDEHKPKAEGEEQNAETRQPTETSRLLDY
;
A
#
# COMPACT_ATOMS: atom_id res chain seq x y z
N MET A 1 13.26 39.04 21.42
CA MET A 1 12.26 39.14 20.33
C MET A 1 12.17 37.74 19.74
N ALA A 2 11.07 37.04 20.02
CA ALA A 2 10.91 35.64 19.66
C ALA A 2 10.91 35.49 18.14
N THR A 3 11.68 34.54 17.64
CA THR A 3 11.65 34.09 16.24
C THR A 3 10.30 33.43 15.99
N GLU A 4 9.39 34.16 15.35
CA GLU A 4 8.18 33.63 14.71
C GLU A 4 8.63 32.62 13.64
N ILE A 5 8.58 31.33 13.98
CA ILE A 5 8.69 30.25 13.01
C ILE A 5 7.39 30.33 12.18
N HIS A 6 7.51 30.72 10.92
CA HIS A 6 6.39 30.72 9.98
C HIS A 6 5.97 29.27 9.71
N VAL A 7 5.12 28.74 10.57
CA VAL A 7 4.47 27.43 10.42
C VAL A 7 3.35 27.62 9.39
N PRO A 8 3.35 26.92 8.24
CA PRO A 8 2.29 27.04 7.25
C PRO A 8 0.94 26.66 7.88
N ASP A 9 -0.13 27.39 7.54
CA ASP A 9 -1.45 27.29 8.17
C ASP A 9 -2.03 25.86 8.17
N ASP A 10 -1.61 25.01 7.22
CA ASP A 10 -1.98 23.59 7.14
C ASP A 10 -1.48 22.77 8.33
N CYS A 11 -0.29 23.06 8.87
CA CYS A 11 0.25 22.34 10.03
C CYS A 11 -0.48 22.71 11.33
N ARG A 12 -1.12 23.89 11.38
CA ARG A 12 -1.81 24.40 12.58
C ARG A 12 -3.07 23.61 12.91
N ARG A 13 -3.69 22.93 11.93
CA ARG A 13 -4.83 22.02 12.17
C ARG A 13 -4.47 20.74 12.92
N LEU A 14 -3.22 20.29 12.87
CA LEU A 14 -2.76 19.12 13.64
C LEU A 14 -2.62 19.44 15.15
N GLU A 15 -2.64 20.73 15.50
CA GLU A 15 -2.42 21.24 16.86
C GLU A 15 -3.72 21.45 17.66
N GLU A 16 -4.88 21.09 17.10
CA GLU A 16 -6.14 20.98 17.86
C GLU A 16 -6.36 19.52 18.32
N PRO A 17 -5.85 19.12 19.51
CA PRO A 17 -5.95 17.75 19.97
C PRO A 17 -7.38 17.40 20.36
N SER A 18 -8.09 16.65 19.51
CA SER A 18 -9.33 16.00 19.90
C SER A 18 -9.04 14.70 20.66
N ILE A 19 -8.73 14.82 21.96
CA ILE A 19 -8.59 13.71 22.94
C ILE A 19 -9.64 12.59 22.76
N PRO A 20 -10.94 12.86 22.49
CA PRO A 20 -11.91 11.78 22.24
C PRO A 20 -11.57 10.91 21.02
N GLN A 21 -11.04 11.48 19.94
CA GLN A 21 -10.63 10.68 18.76
C GLN A 21 -9.43 9.79 19.10
N LEU A 22 -8.49 10.32 19.89
CA LEU A 22 -7.36 9.54 20.40
C LEU A 22 -7.83 8.31 21.18
N ILE A 23 -8.75 8.52 22.12
CA ILE A 23 -9.31 7.45 22.96
C ILE A 23 -10.01 6.39 22.09
N ILE A 24 -10.83 6.82 21.13
CA ILE A 24 -11.58 5.90 20.26
C ILE A 24 -10.62 5.05 19.42
N SER A 25 -9.64 5.65 18.75
CA SER A 25 -8.68 4.89 17.94
C SER A 25 -7.79 3.98 18.78
N CYS A 26 -7.32 4.41 19.95
CA CYS A 26 -6.59 3.53 20.87
C CYS A 26 -7.46 2.34 21.33
N ALA A 27 -8.74 2.58 21.63
CA ALA A 27 -9.67 1.52 21.97
C ALA A 27 -9.88 0.55 20.79
N LEU A 28 -9.97 1.06 19.56
CA LEU A 28 -10.06 0.24 18.34
C LEU A 28 -8.78 -0.55 18.06
N MET A 29 -7.60 0.00 18.36
CA MET A 29 -6.32 -0.71 18.28
C MET A 29 -6.28 -1.90 19.24
N VAL A 30 -6.69 -1.68 20.50
CA VAL A 30 -6.75 -2.73 21.51
C VAL A 30 -7.80 -3.77 21.13
N TRP A 31 -8.98 -3.34 20.70
CA TRP A 31 -10.05 -4.22 20.24
C TRP A 31 -9.61 -5.10 19.07
N LEU A 32 -8.92 -4.51 18.08
CA LEU A 32 -8.38 -5.26 16.96
C LEU A 32 -7.40 -6.34 17.43
N LEU A 33 -6.47 -6.00 18.34
CA LEU A 33 -5.54 -6.98 18.90
C LEU A 33 -6.30 -8.11 19.62
N LEU A 34 -7.31 -7.77 20.44
CA LEU A 34 -8.14 -8.76 21.12
C LEU A 34 -8.88 -9.69 20.15
N CYS A 35 -9.30 -9.19 18.98
CA CYS A 35 -9.90 -10.02 17.93
C CYS A 35 -8.89 -10.93 17.21
N TYR A 36 -7.64 -10.49 17.05
CA TYR A 36 -6.57 -11.28 16.42
C TYR A 36 -6.00 -12.36 17.35
N LEU A 37 -5.97 -12.12 18.67
CA LEU A 37 -5.48 -13.09 19.66
C LEU A 37 -6.12 -14.49 19.56
N PRO A 38 -7.46 -14.67 19.52
CA PRO A 38 -8.05 -16.00 19.40
C PRO A 38 -7.69 -16.67 18.07
N GLN A 39 -7.49 -15.90 17.00
CA GLN A 39 -7.01 -16.42 15.72
C GLN A 39 -5.56 -16.94 15.84
N TRP A 40 -4.68 -16.16 16.47
CA TRP A 40 -3.30 -16.57 16.74
C TRP A 40 -3.23 -17.80 17.63
N GLN A 41 -4.01 -17.83 18.71
CA GLN A 41 -4.07 -18.94 19.63
C GLN A 41 -4.54 -20.23 18.95
N ARG A 42 -5.53 -20.17 18.06
CA ARG A 42 -5.96 -21.36 17.29
C ARG A 42 -4.85 -21.91 16.41
N ILE A 43 -4.14 -21.04 15.69
CA ILE A 43 -3.04 -21.45 14.79
C ILE A 43 -1.90 -22.08 15.61
N VAL A 44 -1.51 -21.43 16.71
CA VAL A 44 -0.43 -21.91 17.60
C VAL A 44 -0.80 -23.20 18.32
N SER A 45 -2.03 -23.29 18.84
CA SER A 45 -2.51 -24.45 19.60
C SER A 45 -2.64 -25.69 18.71
N ARG A 46 -3.11 -25.54 17.47
CA ARG A 46 -3.28 -26.67 16.56
C ARG A 46 -1.97 -27.09 15.91
N ARG A 47 -0.97 -26.19 15.85
CA ARG A 47 0.25 -26.36 15.04
C ARG A 47 -0.09 -26.93 13.65
N SER A 48 -1.17 -26.41 13.08
CA SER A 48 -1.72 -26.92 11.84
C SER A 48 -2.38 -25.82 11.04
N ALA A 49 -2.14 -25.81 9.73
CA ALA A 49 -2.73 -24.88 8.78
C ALA A 49 -4.08 -25.38 8.21
N GLU A 50 -4.58 -26.53 8.69
CA GLU A 50 -5.85 -27.11 8.24
C GLU A 50 -7.04 -26.19 8.55
N GLY A 51 -7.72 -25.73 7.50
CA GLY A 51 -8.93 -24.90 7.59
C GLY A 51 -8.72 -23.41 7.30
N LEU A 52 -7.49 -22.94 7.06
CA LEU A 52 -7.25 -21.59 6.52
C LEU A 52 -7.18 -21.61 4.99
N SER A 53 -7.97 -20.75 4.34
CA SER A 53 -7.92 -20.56 2.89
C SER A 53 -6.70 -19.74 2.49
N THR A 54 -5.81 -20.34 1.70
CA THR A 54 -4.61 -19.69 1.14
C THR A 54 -4.97 -18.46 0.29
N LEU A 55 -6.09 -18.52 -0.42
CA LEU A 55 -6.59 -17.40 -1.22
C LEU A 55 -7.05 -16.23 -0.36
N TYR A 56 -7.71 -16.50 0.78
CA TYR A 56 -8.11 -15.44 1.70
C TYR A 56 -6.90 -14.69 2.27
N ILE A 57 -5.85 -15.43 2.65
CA ILE A 57 -4.62 -14.82 3.18
C ILE A 57 -3.92 -14.00 2.09
N LEU A 58 -3.86 -14.51 0.85
CA LEU A 58 -3.26 -13.77 -0.27
C LEU A 58 -4.04 -12.51 -0.64
N LEU A 59 -5.37 -12.59 -0.75
CA LEU A 59 -6.23 -11.45 -1.04
C LEU A 59 -6.16 -10.40 0.08
N GLY A 60 -6.15 -10.86 1.34
CA GLY A 60 -6.00 -10.00 2.50
C GLY A 60 -4.65 -9.27 2.54
N SER A 61 -3.55 -9.97 2.27
CA SER A 61 -2.23 -9.34 2.26
C SER A 61 -2.08 -8.36 1.10
N LEU A 62 -2.54 -8.72 -0.09
CA LEU A 62 -2.49 -7.86 -1.27
C LEU A 62 -3.31 -6.58 -1.08
N SER A 63 -4.56 -6.71 -0.59
CA SER A 63 -5.44 -5.57 -0.31
C SER A 63 -4.87 -4.65 0.78
N GLY A 64 -4.26 -5.21 1.84
CA GLY A 64 -3.60 -4.43 2.88
C GLY A 64 -2.43 -3.62 2.34
N VAL A 65 -1.57 -4.23 1.51
CA VAL A 65 -0.45 -3.51 0.88
C VAL A 65 -0.97 -2.41 -0.06
N CYS A 66 -2.03 -2.66 -0.83
CA CYS A 66 -2.69 -1.62 -1.63
C CYS A 66 -3.21 -0.46 -0.77
N ALA A 67 -3.83 -0.75 0.39
CA ALA A 67 -4.37 0.27 1.28
C ALA A 67 -3.26 1.20 1.83
N ILE A 68 -2.12 0.64 2.25
CA ILE A 68 -0.95 1.44 2.66
C ILE A 68 -0.39 2.24 1.48
N GLY A 69 -0.26 1.61 0.32
CA GLY A 69 0.18 2.27 -0.91
C GLY A 69 -0.67 3.49 -1.23
N ASN A 70 -2.00 3.33 -1.18
CA ASN A 70 -2.94 4.43 -1.37
C ASN A 70 -2.72 5.53 -0.33
N ILE A 71 -2.69 5.22 0.96
CA ILE A 71 -2.47 6.21 2.04
C ILE A 71 -1.18 7.02 1.84
N MET A 72 -0.10 6.35 1.45
CA MET A 72 1.21 6.98 1.21
C MET A 72 1.24 7.87 -0.04
N MET A 73 0.30 7.68 -0.95
CA MET A 73 0.20 8.39 -2.23
C MET A 73 -0.69 9.63 -2.12
N LEU A 74 -1.46 9.76 -1.04
CA LEU A 74 -2.26 10.97 -0.78
C LEU A 74 -1.33 12.16 -0.50
N PRO A 75 -1.49 13.30 -1.18
CA PRO A 75 -0.66 14.49 -0.95
C PRO A 75 -0.82 15.05 0.47
N SER A 76 -2.00 14.88 1.08
CA SER A 76 -2.27 15.28 2.47
C SER A 76 -1.31 14.59 3.46
N SER A 77 -1.07 13.28 3.31
CA SER A 77 -0.25 12.53 4.26
C SER A 77 1.24 12.91 4.16
N ALA A 78 1.69 13.35 2.99
CA ALA A 78 3.05 13.87 2.81
C ALA A 78 3.27 15.20 3.52
N VAL A 79 2.28 16.09 3.50
CA VAL A 79 2.29 17.37 4.22
C VAL A 79 2.23 17.13 5.73
N ASP A 80 1.34 16.25 6.20
CA ASP A 80 1.18 15.90 7.63
C ASP A 80 2.47 15.32 8.23
N ILE A 81 3.14 14.40 7.53
CA ILE A 81 4.42 13.83 7.94
C ILE A 81 5.54 14.89 7.93
N GLY A 82 5.48 15.86 7.00
CA GLY A 82 6.39 17.00 6.96
C GLY A 82 6.25 17.91 8.18
N CYS A 83 5.01 18.22 8.57
CA CYS A 83 4.68 19.02 9.76
C CYS A 83 5.10 18.32 11.08
N CYS A 84 5.13 16.98 11.10
CA CYS A 84 5.59 16.21 12.26
C CYS A 84 7.08 16.41 12.61
N ARG A 85 7.90 16.94 11.69
CA ARG A 85 9.33 17.17 11.95
C ARG A 85 9.58 18.34 12.91
N THR A 86 8.65 19.30 12.95
CA THR A 86 8.74 20.53 13.75
C THR A 86 7.75 20.58 14.91
N SER A 87 6.76 19.67 14.93
CA SER A 87 5.70 19.64 15.94
C SER A 87 6.01 18.72 17.12
N THR A 88 5.27 18.89 18.23
CA THR A 88 5.36 17.98 19.37
C THR A 88 4.92 16.57 18.99
N ALA A 89 5.56 15.55 19.58
CA ALA A 89 5.25 14.14 19.29
C ALA A 89 3.77 13.79 19.51
N PHE A 90 3.14 14.41 20.51
CA PHE A 90 1.73 14.21 20.82
C PHE A 90 0.78 14.77 19.74
N ALA A 91 1.06 15.96 19.20
CA ALA A 91 0.28 16.53 18.09
C ALA A 91 0.44 15.68 16.82
N CYS A 92 1.67 15.24 16.54
CA CYS A 92 1.97 14.37 15.41
C CYS A 92 1.22 13.02 15.47
N ILE A 93 1.19 12.37 16.64
CA ILE A 93 0.49 11.10 16.84
C ILE A 93 -1.03 11.27 16.64
N ASN A 94 -1.60 12.39 17.14
CA ASN A 94 -3.02 12.67 16.95
C ASN A 94 -3.38 12.88 15.47
N GLY A 95 -2.53 13.58 14.71
CA GLY A 95 -2.75 13.81 13.28
C GLY A 95 -2.57 12.55 12.42
N LEU A 96 -1.64 11.66 12.78
CA LEU A 96 -1.36 10.42 12.04
C LEU A 96 -2.13 9.20 12.53
N LEU A 97 -3.08 9.38 13.44
CA LEU A 97 -3.70 8.28 14.18
C LEU A 97 -4.44 7.27 13.29
N GLY A 98 -5.18 7.75 12.29
CA GLY A 98 -5.86 6.90 11.32
C GLY A 98 -4.90 6.08 10.46
N ILE A 99 -3.76 6.66 10.09
CA ILE A 99 -2.70 6.00 9.32
C ILE A 99 -2.06 4.90 10.17
N LEU A 100 -1.68 5.24 11.42
CA LEU A 100 -1.12 4.30 12.39
C LEU A 100 -2.08 3.13 12.64
N GLN A 101 -3.39 3.41 12.71
CA GLN A 101 -4.41 2.40 12.89
C GLN A 101 -4.48 1.39 11.74
N VAL A 102 -4.50 1.87 10.50
CA VAL A 102 -4.52 0.97 9.34
C VAL A 102 -3.21 0.17 9.24
N THR A 103 -2.05 0.82 9.47
CA THR A 103 -0.75 0.15 9.46
C THR A 103 -0.65 -0.96 10.51
N PHE A 104 -1.14 -0.73 11.73
CA PHE A 104 -1.13 -1.73 12.79
C PHE A 104 -1.96 -2.96 12.42
N GLY A 105 -3.18 -2.76 11.89
CA GLY A 105 -4.04 -3.86 11.46
C GLY A 105 -3.41 -4.73 10.38
N ILE A 106 -2.76 -4.09 9.40
CA ILE A 106 -2.08 -4.80 8.31
C ILE A 106 -0.82 -5.51 8.81
N SER A 107 -0.08 -4.92 9.77
CA SER A 107 1.06 -5.57 10.41
C SER A 107 0.64 -6.85 11.14
N CYS A 108 -0.46 -6.81 11.91
CA CYS A 108 -1.03 -8.01 12.54
C CYS A 108 -1.39 -9.09 11.52
N PHE A 109 -1.94 -8.69 10.36
CA PHE A 109 -2.27 -9.63 9.29
C PHE A 109 -1.02 -10.26 8.65
N TRP A 110 0.06 -9.48 8.47
CA TRP A 110 1.36 -9.99 8.01
C TRP A 110 1.98 -11.00 8.98
N VAL A 111 1.81 -10.81 10.29
CA VAL A 111 2.21 -11.79 11.30
C VAL A 111 1.43 -13.11 11.12
N VAL A 112 0.13 -13.05 10.83
CA VAL A 112 -0.67 -14.25 10.53
C VAL A 112 -0.15 -14.95 9.28
N LEU A 113 0.16 -14.21 8.21
CA LEU A 113 0.75 -14.77 6.98
C LEU A 113 2.08 -15.48 7.27
N PHE A 114 2.99 -14.85 8.01
CA PHE A 114 4.28 -15.46 8.36
C PHE A 114 4.10 -16.72 9.20
N MET A 115 3.22 -16.66 10.21
CA MET A 115 2.91 -17.80 11.07
C MET A 115 2.27 -18.94 10.27
N TYR A 116 1.41 -18.64 9.30
CA TYR A 116 0.82 -19.62 8.38
C TYR A 116 1.90 -20.35 7.56
N VAL A 117 2.85 -19.61 6.96
CA VAL A 117 3.95 -20.22 6.21
C VAL A 117 4.80 -21.11 7.12
N TYR A 118 5.19 -20.60 8.28
CA TYR A 118 6.00 -21.34 9.25
C TYR A 118 5.36 -22.66 9.68
N TYR A 119 4.07 -22.65 10.04
CA TYR A 119 3.37 -23.88 10.42
C TYR A 119 3.15 -24.83 9.24
N SER A 120 2.91 -24.32 8.03
CA SER A 120 2.77 -25.17 6.84
C SER A 120 4.06 -25.94 6.51
N GLU A 121 5.22 -25.31 6.74
CA GLU A 121 6.52 -25.97 6.59
C GLU A 121 6.73 -27.04 7.67
N GLN A 122 6.42 -26.71 8.93
CA GLN A 122 6.51 -27.70 10.02
C GLN A 122 5.64 -28.94 9.78
N GLU A 123 4.44 -28.76 9.21
CA GLU A 123 3.57 -29.89 8.84
C GLU A 123 4.18 -30.74 7.72
N ALA A 124 4.73 -30.12 6.69
CA ALA A 124 5.41 -30.82 5.60
C ALA A 124 6.63 -31.62 6.13
N ASP A 125 7.44 -31.02 7.00
CA ASP A 125 8.59 -31.67 7.63
C ASP A 125 8.19 -32.84 8.55
N ALA A 126 7.10 -32.69 9.29
CA ALA A 126 6.57 -33.74 10.15
C ALA A 126 6.06 -34.94 9.34
N ALA A 127 5.46 -34.68 8.17
CA ALA A 127 5.03 -35.70 7.22
C ALA A 127 6.22 -36.44 6.60
N ILE A 128 7.26 -35.73 6.13
CA ILE A 128 8.49 -36.33 5.56
C ILE A 128 9.17 -37.25 6.57
N ARG A 129 9.26 -36.84 7.84
CA ARG A 129 9.91 -37.65 8.90
C ARG A 129 9.01 -38.75 9.48
N GLY A 130 7.78 -38.92 8.98
CA GLY A 130 6.84 -39.91 9.50
C GLY A 130 6.43 -39.69 10.95
N ARG A 131 6.60 -38.47 11.50
CA ARG A 131 6.24 -38.16 12.90
C ARG A 131 4.75 -37.87 13.10
N ARG A 132 4.04 -37.47 12.04
CA ARG A 132 2.59 -37.24 12.05
C ARG A 132 1.97 -37.72 10.73
N PRO A 133 0.94 -38.57 10.74
CA PRO A 133 0.20 -38.89 9.53
C PRO A 133 -0.63 -37.68 9.11
N SER A 134 -0.48 -37.21 7.86
CA SER A 134 -1.34 -36.17 7.30
C SER A 134 -2.66 -36.77 6.82
N VAL A 135 -3.78 -36.18 7.21
CA VAL A 135 -5.12 -36.69 6.86
C VAL A 135 -5.40 -36.56 5.36
N SER A 136 -4.84 -35.53 4.70
CA SER A 136 -4.99 -35.29 3.25
C SER A 136 -3.94 -35.99 2.38
N GLY A 137 -3.08 -36.84 2.95
CA GLY A 137 -2.00 -37.50 2.21
C GLY A 137 -0.73 -36.64 2.06
N PRO A 138 0.42 -37.26 1.74
CA PRO A 138 1.72 -36.59 1.71
C PRO A 138 1.84 -35.54 0.59
N ASP A 139 1.30 -35.82 -0.60
CA ASP A 139 1.43 -34.95 -1.78
C ASP A 139 0.66 -33.63 -1.64
N GLU A 140 -0.56 -33.67 -1.11
CA GLU A 140 -1.41 -32.49 -0.87
C GLU A 140 -0.80 -31.56 0.18
N THR A 141 -0.17 -32.14 1.21
CA THR A 141 0.49 -31.38 2.29
C THR A 141 1.69 -30.60 1.74
N PHE A 142 2.47 -31.22 0.85
CA PHE A 142 3.60 -30.58 0.18
C PHE A 142 3.15 -29.45 -0.76
N GLN A 143 2.06 -29.66 -1.52
CA GLN A 143 1.51 -28.60 -2.37
C GLN A 143 1.06 -27.38 -1.55
N ARG A 144 0.47 -27.59 -0.37
CA ARG A 144 0.07 -26.48 0.52
C ARG A 144 1.27 -25.69 1.04
N ALA A 145 2.32 -26.38 1.50
CA ALA A 145 3.56 -25.71 1.92
C ALA A 145 4.19 -24.91 0.77
N ARG A 146 4.20 -25.47 -0.45
CA ARG A 146 4.67 -24.75 -1.65
C ARG A 146 3.80 -23.54 -1.97
N GLN A 147 2.48 -23.67 -1.89
CA GLN A 147 1.55 -22.56 -2.09
C GLN A 147 1.76 -21.45 -1.05
N ALA A 148 2.01 -21.80 0.22
CA ALA A 148 2.27 -20.83 1.28
C ALA A 148 3.51 -19.98 0.99
N TRP A 149 4.61 -20.62 0.57
CA TRP A 149 5.83 -19.92 0.13
C TRP A 149 5.60 -19.04 -1.10
N ILE A 150 4.85 -19.52 -2.09
CA ILE A 150 4.49 -18.72 -3.27
C ILE A 150 3.70 -17.47 -2.85
N VAL A 151 2.73 -17.62 -1.94
CA VAL A 151 1.94 -16.48 -1.42
C VAL A 151 2.83 -15.46 -0.70
N LEU A 152 3.77 -15.91 0.14
CA LEU A 152 4.71 -15.02 0.82
C LEU A 152 5.58 -14.25 -0.19
N MET A 153 6.13 -14.94 -1.19
CA MET A 153 6.96 -14.32 -2.22
C MET A 153 6.16 -13.29 -3.04
N ILE A 154 4.92 -13.61 -3.42
CA ILE A 154 4.03 -12.68 -4.13
C ILE A 154 3.73 -11.46 -3.25
N ALA A 155 3.35 -11.65 -1.98
CA ALA A 155 3.03 -10.56 -1.06
C ALA A 155 4.23 -9.64 -0.82
N CYS A 156 5.42 -10.22 -0.57
CA CYS A 156 6.66 -9.46 -0.38
C CYS A 156 7.07 -8.71 -1.65
N GLY A 157 7.02 -9.38 -2.81
CA GLY A 157 7.32 -8.76 -4.09
C GLY A 157 6.39 -7.60 -4.42
N PHE A 158 5.09 -7.75 -4.16
CA PHE A 158 4.10 -6.70 -4.36
C PHE A 158 4.31 -5.51 -3.42
N ALA A 159 4.61 -5.77 -2.14
CA ALA A 159 4.95 -4.72 -1.18
C ALA A 159 6.20 -3.94 -1.61
N LEU A 160 7.26 -4.65 -2.03
CA LEU A 160 8.46 -4.03 -2.54
C LEU A 160 8.18 -3.19 -3.80
N ALA A 161 7.40 -3.71 -4.74
CA ALA A 161 7.02 -2.99 -5.96
C ALA A 161 6.30 -1.67 -5.64
N LEU A 162 5.33 -1.69 -4.72
CA LEU A 162 4.63 -0.47 -4.31
C LEU A 162 5.55 0.51 -3.57
N LEU A 163 6.47 0.03 -2.74
CA LEU A 163 7.47 0.88 -2.10
C LEU A 163 8.41 1.52 -3.11
N LEU A 164 8.83 0.79 -4.14
CA LEU A 164 9.65 1.33 -5.23
C LEU A 164 8.87 2.40 -6.00
N VAL A 165 7.61 2.14 -6.35
CA VAL A 165 6.76 3.14 -7.01
C VAL A 165 6.60 4.38 -6.14
N ALA A 166 6.30 4.21 -4.85
CA ALA A 166 6.10 5.32 -3.91
C ALA A 166 7.36 6.15 -3.66
N THR A 167 8.52 5.50 -3.52
CA THR A 167 9.81 6.20 -3.35
C THR A 167 10.21 6.94 -4.62
N THR A 168 9.90 6.36 -5.78
CA THR A 168 10.18 6.99 -7.07
C THR A 168 9.24 8.18 -7.32
N TRP A 169 7.95 8.05 -6.99
CA TRP A 169 6.97 9.14 -7.03
C TRP A 169 7.36 10.35 -6.18
N ARG A 170 7.86 10.12 -4.96
CA ARG A 170 8.35 11.20 -4.07
C ARG A 170 9.54 11.99 -4.61
N ARG A 171 10.25 11.47 -5.63
CA ARG A 171 11.38 12.15 -6.27
C ARG A 171 10.99 12.98 -7.51
N GLY A 172 9.70 13.16 -7.77
CA GLY A 172 9.20 14.30 -8.55
C GLY A 172 9.31 14.22 -10.07
N HIS A 173 9.50 13.04 -10.68
CA HIS A 173 9.74 12.94 -12.12
C HIS A 173 8.93 11.88 -12.86
N LEU A 174 7.62 11.72 -12.59
CA LEU A 174 6.85 10.62 -13.19
C LEU A 174 5.38 10.93 -13.50
N GLY A 175 5.06 12.12 -14.04
CA GLY A 175 3.76 12.34 -14.69
C GLY A 175 3.45 11.32 -15.82
N SER A 176 4.46 10.56 -16.26
CA SER A 176 4.34 9.55 -17.32
C SER A 176 4.44 8.09 -16.83
N LEU A 177 5.01 7.77 -15.66
CA LEU A 177 5.34 6.37 -15.33
C LEU A 177 4.14 5.53 -14.86
N SER A 178 3.14 6.14 -14.23
CA SER A 178 1.89 5.44 -13.89
C SER A 178 1.03 5.22 -15.13
N ALA A 179 0.92 6.19 -16.04
CA ALA A 179 0.18 6.05 -17.29
C ALA A 179 0.88 5.06 -18.26
N TRP A 180 2.20 5.17 -18.41
CA TRP A 180 2.98 4.27 -19.26
C TRP A 180 2.96 2.81 -18.75
N GLY A 181 3.13 2.61 -17.44
CA GLY A 181 3.04 1.29 -16.82
C GLY A 181 1.64 0.68 -16.95
N LEU A 182 0.57 1.44 -16.67
CA LEU A 182 -0.81 0.96 -16.81
C LEU A 182 -1.18 0.64 -18.26
N CYS A 183 -0.79 1.48 -19.22
CA CYS A 183 -1.11 1.29 -20.63
C CYS A 183 -0.40 0.07 -21.24
N LEU A 184 0.82 -0.23 -20.81
CA LEU A 184 1.53 -1.45 -21.23
C LEU A 184 1.06 -2.70 -20.49
N GLN A 185 0.61 -2.56 -19.24
CA GLN A 185 0.21 -3.70 -18.41
C GLN A 185 -1.24 -4.14 -18.64
N ALA A 186 -2.15 -3.21 -18.96
CA ALA A 186 -3.55 -3.53 -19.27
C ALA A 186 -3.75 -4.57 -20.40
N PRO A 187 -3.04 -4.51 -21.55
CA PRO A 187 -3.15 -5.54 -22.57
C PRO A 187 -2.57 -6.88 -22.10
N TYR A 188 -1.57 -6.87 -21.22
CA TYR A 188 -0.96 -8.08 -20.68
C TYR A 188 -1.92 -8.84 -19.74
N THR A 189 -2.58 -8.15 -18.80
CA THR A 189 -3.55 -8.79 -17.87
C THR A 189 -4.74 -9.39 -18.62
N TRP A 190 -5.22 -8.72 -19.67
CA TRP A 190 -6.29 -9.24 -20.53
C TRP A 190 -5.86 -10.42 -21.40
N ALA A 191 -4.69 -10.35 -22.05
CA ALA A 191 -4.17 -11.44 -22.87
C ALA A 191 -3.88 -12.70 -22.03
N PHE A 192 -3.36 -12.50 -20.81
CA PHE A 192 -3.10 -13.59 -19.88
C PHE A 192 -4.38 -14.21 -19.32
N GLY A 193 -5.38 -13.39 -18.94
CA GLY A 193 -6.70 -13.87 -18.51
C GLY A 193 -7.41 -14.66 -19.61
N THR A 194 -7.32 -14.20 -20.86
CA THR A 194 -7.86 -14.91 -22.05
C THR A 194 -7.13 -16.23 -22.30
N SER A 195 -5.79 -16.26 -22.15
CA SER A 195 -5.02 -17.50 -22.26
C SER A 195 -5.42 -18.54 -21.21
N MET A 196 -5.72 -18.11 -19.98
CA MET A 196 -6.21 -19.01 -18.92
C MET A 196 -7.66 -19.46 -19.16
N LEU A 197 -8.52 -18.61 -19.72
CA LEU A 197 -9.88 -19.00 -20.11
C LEU A 197 -9.85 -20.15 -21.14
N VAL A 198 -8.99 -20.03 -22.16
CA VAL A 198 -8.84 -21.06 -23.20
C VAL A 198 -8.25 -22.36 -22.64
N ARG A 199 -7.33 -22.25 -21.67
CA ARG A 199 -6.58 -23.40 -21.15
C ARG A 199 -7.31 -24.18 -20.06
N VAL A 200 -8.09 -23.50 -19.22
CA VAL A 200 -8.76 -24.10 -18.04
C VAL A 200 -10.27 -24.28 -18.29
N GLY A 201 -10.83 -23.60 -19.28
CA GLY A 201 -12.25 -23.68 -19.64
C GLY A 201 -13.18 -23.06 -18.58
N PHE A 202 -14.49 -23.29 -18.75
CA PHE A 202 -15.53 -22.71 -17.88
C PHE A 202 -15.50 -23.22 -16.43
N ALA A 203 -14.89 -24.39 -16.18
CA ALA A 203 -14.74 -24.94 -14.84
C ALA A 203 -13.74 -24.15 -13.96
N GLY A 204 -12.79 -23.43 -14.57
CA GLY A 204 -11.78 -22.63 -13.89
C GLY A 204 -12.15 -21.18 -13.65
N TRP A 205 -13.43 -20.84 -13.43
CA TRP A 205 -13.92 -19.46 -13.39
C TRP A 205 -13.12 -18.58 -12.43
N SER A 206 -12.73 -19.10 -11.28
CA SER A 206 -12.05 -18.36 -10.22
C SER A 206 -10.63 -17.94 -10.61
N VAL A 207 -10.03 -18.62 -11.58
CA VAL A 207 -8.65 -18.38 -12.03
C VAL A 207 -8.61 -17.24 -13.04
N TRP A 208 -9.52 -17.19 -14.01
CA TRP A 208 -9.50 -16.15 -15.03
C TRP A 208 -10.31 -14.90 -14.64
N VAL A 209 -11.40 -15.04 -13.87
CA VAL A 209 -12.30 -13.92 -13.55
C VAL A 209 -11.61 -12.81 -12.78
N VAL A 210 -10.64 -13.14 -11.92
CA VAL A 210 -9.86 -12.16 -11.16
C VAL A 210 -9.02 -11.26 -12.07
N TYR A 211 -8.47 -11.79 -13.16
CA TYR A 211 -7.71 -11.00 -14.13
C TYR A 211 -8.59 -10.08 -14.95
N PHE A 212 -9.82 -10.51 -15.27
CA PHE A 212 -10.80 -9.65 -15.94
C PHE A 212 -11.30 -8.52 -15.03
N ILE A 213 -11.56 -8.80 -13.74
CA ILE A 213 -11.95 -7.78 -12.76
C ILE A 213 -10.81 -6.75 -12.58
N VAL A 214 -9.57 -7.23 -12.43
CA VAL A 214 -8.39 -6.37 -12.31
C VAL A 214 -8.17 -5.54 -13.59
N GLY A 215 -8.33 -6.15 -14.76
CA GLY A 215 -8.25 -5.45 -16.05
C GLY A 215 -9.34 -4.41 -16.24
N ALA A 216 -10.57 -4.70 -15.84
CA ALA A 216 -11.67 -3.73 -15.88
C ALA A 216 -11.41 -2.53 -14.96
N MET A 217 -10.92 -2.77 -13.74
CA MET A 217 -10.55 -1.69 -12.82
C MET A 217 -9.38 -0.85 -13.35
N GLN A 218 -8.39 -1.48 -13.99
CA GLN A 218 -7.29 -0.79 -14.66
C GLN A 218 -7.80 0.10 -15.80
N LEU A 219 -8.77 -0.35 -16.60
CA LEU A 219 -9.38 0.47 -17.66
C LEU A 219 -10.11 1.70 -17.13
N VAL A 220 -10.79 1.59 -15.99
CA VAL A 220 -11.46 2.73 -15.33
C VAL A 220 -10.45 3.76 -14.84
N LEU A 221 -9.30 3.32 -14.32
CA LEU A 221 -8.24 4.24 -13.89
C LEU A 221 -7.54 4.90 -15.07
N ILE A 222 -7.33 4.16 -16.18
CA ILE A 222 -6.78 4.72 -17.42
C ILE A 222 -7.74 5.76 -18.01
N SER A 223 -9.04 5.49 -18.06
CA SER A 223 -10.01 6.44 -18.58
C SER A 223 -10.08 7.71 -17.75
N PHE A 224 -10.03 7.60 -16.41
CA PHE A 224 -9.98 8.75 -15.52
C PHE A 224 -8.68 9.55 -15.70
N ALA A 225 -7.54 8.87 -15.85
CA ALA A 225 -6.24 9.51 -16.09
C ALA A 225 -6.20 10.26 -17.43
N ILE A 226 -6.75 9.67 -18.50
CA ILE A 226 -6.86 10.31 -19.82
C ILE A 226 -7.77 11.55 -19.74
N VAL A 227 -8.93 11.44 -19.09
CA VAL A 227 -9.86 12.58 -18.90
C VAL A 227 -9.19 13.72 -18.12
N PHE A 228 -8.37 13.40 -17.11
CA PHE A 228 -7.65 14.41 -16.34
C PHE A 228 -6.50 15.04 -17.13
N ALA A 229 -5.75 14.26 -17.91
CA ALA A 229 -4.70 14.77 -18.80
C ALA A 229 -5.24 15.73 -19.86
N ILE A 230 -6.40 15.40 -20.45
CA ILE A 230 -7.09 16.27 -21.41
C ILE A 230 -7.63 17.53 -20.72
N ARG A 231 -8.10 17.42 -19.46
CA ARG A 231 -8.58 18.58 -18.69
C ARG A 231 -7.46 19.52 -18.24
N ASP A 232 -6.28 19.00 -17.96
CA ASP A 232 -5.09 19.77 -17.58
C ASP A 232 -4.60 20.64 -18.76
N GLU A 233 -4.64 20.09 -19.98
CA GLU A 233 -4.34 20.84 -21.21
C GLU A 233 -5.36 21.95 -21.53
N HIS A 234 -6.58 21.82 -21.01
CA HIS A 234 -7.68 22.77 -21.22
C HIS A 234 -7.80 23.89 -20.17
N LYS A 235 -6.94 23.94 -19.13
CA LYS A 235 -6.82 25.15 -18.30
C LYS A 235 -5.96 26.18 -19.05
N PRO A 236 -6.53 27.29 -19.58
CA PRO A 236 -5.71 28.32 -20.22
C PRO A 236 -4.75 28.93 -19.19
N LYS A 237 -3.50 29.08 -19.62
CA LYS A 237 -2.35 29.67 -18.91
C LYS A 237 -2.68 31.08 -18.36
N ALA A 238 -3.26 31.16 -17.17
CA ALA A 238 -3.42 32.43 -16.45
C ALA A 238 -2.27 32.71 -15.47
N GLU A 239 -1.35 31.77 -15.26
CA GLU A 239 -0.26 31.87 -14.27
C GLU A 239 1.12 32.08 -14.91
N GLY A 240 1.18 32.19 -16.25
CA GLY A 240 2.44 32.35 -17.01
C GLY A 240 2.97 33.79 -17.10
N GLU A 241 2.22 34.79 -16.65
CA GLU A 241 2.63 36.21 -16.73
C GLU A 241 3.26 36.74 -15.43
N GLU A 242 2.93 36.19 -14.24
CA GLU A 242 3.58 36.62 -12.99
C GLU A 242 5.01 36.10 -12.85
N GLN A 243 5.31 34.91 -13.36
CA GLN A 243 6.65 34.32 -13.22
C GLN A 243 7.70 34.94 -14.18
N ASN A 244 7.24 35.63 -15.23
CA ASN A 244 8.13 36.35 -16.16
C ASN A 244 8.47 37.76 -15.68
N ALA A 245 7.76 38.29 -14.68
CA ALA A 245 8.07 39.56 -14.02
C ALA A 245 9.15 39.41 -12.92
N GLU A 246 9.22 38.25 -12.26
CA GLU A 246 10.19 38.00 -11.18
C GLU A 246 11.61 37.65 -11.69
N THR A 247 11.75 37.29 -12.98
CA THR A 247 13.06 36.98 -13.59
C THR A 247 13.85 38.25 -13.96
N ARG A 248 13.32 39.46 -13.70
CA ARG A 248 13.99 40.74 -13.98
C ARG A 248 14.40 41.46 -12.67
N GLN A 249 15.69 41.33 -12.34
CA GLN A 249 16.57 42.14 -11.45
C GLN A 249 16.72 41.74 -9.96
N PRO A 250 17.90 42.02 -9.33
CA PRO A 250 19.24 42.31 -9.86
C PRO A 250 20.35 41.46 -9.20
N THR A 251 21.27 40.93 -10.03
CA THR A 251 22.61 40.54 -9.55
C THR A 251 23.40 41.81 -9.25
N GLU A 252 23.49 42.09 -7.96
CA GLU A 252 24.60 42.70 -7.24
C GLU A 252 25.35 43.88 -7.90
N THR A 253 25.00 45.05 -7.37
CA THR A 253 25.80 46.26 -7.27
C THR A 253 27.25 45.97 -6.82
N SER A 254 28.14 45.71 -7.77
CA SER A 254 29.59 45.86 -7.63
C SER A 254 30.18 46.41 -8.92
N ARG A 255 29.98 47.73 -9.12
CA ARG A 255 30.97 48.71 -9.61
C ARG A 255 30.30 50.07 -9.80
N LEU A 256 29.99 50.72 -8.69
CA LEU A 256 30.02 52.19 -8.62
C LEU A 256 31.49 52.59 -8.62
N LEU A 257 31.96 53.21 -9.70
CA LEU A 257 33.04 54.21 -9.78
C LEU A 257 33.32 54.47 -11.27
N ASP A 258 32.42 55.22 -11.92
CA ASP A 258 32.79 56.13 -13.01
C ASP A 258 31.65 57.15 -13.14
N TYR A 259 32.01 58.40 -12.83
CA TYR A 259 31.22 59.65 -12.74
C TYR A 259 30.42 59.92 -11.46
#